data_AF-A0A167QWA9-F1
#
_entry.id   AF-A0A167QWA9-F1
#
_cell.length_a   1.000
_cell.length_b   1.000
_cell.length_c   1.000
_cell.angle_alpha   90.00
_cell.angle_beta   90.00
_cell.angle_gamma   90.00
#
_symmetry.space_group_name_H-M   'P 1'
#
loop_
_entity.id
_entity.type
_entity.pdbx_description
1 polymer ?
#
loop_
_entity_poly.entity_id
_entity_poly.type
_entity_poly.pdbx_seq_one_letter_code
_entity_poly.pdbx_strand_id
1 'polypeptide(L)' 'KRRRGNLPKAVTAILREWLARHKKHPYPTEEEKASLARETNLTLNQISNWFINARRR' A
#
# COMPACT_ATOMS: atom_id res chain seq x y z
N LYS A 1 -13.27 -18.17 7.68
CA LYS A 1 -11.95 -17.88 7.07
C LYS A 1 -12.16 -17.00 5.82
N ARG A 2 -12.16 -15.67 5.94
CA ARG A 2 -12.43 -14.77 4.81
C ARG A 2 -11.35 -14.97 3.73
N ARG A 3 -11.76 -15.26 2.49
CA ARG A 3 -10.86 -15.42 1.34
C ARG A 3 -10.08 -14.11 1.15
N ARG A 4 -8.76 -14.20 0.99
CA ARG A 4 -7.90 -13.07 0.58
C ARG A 4 -8.27 -12.71 -0.86
N GLY A 5 -9.24 -11.81 -1.03
CA GLY A 5 -9.49 -11.16 -2.31
C GLY A 5 -8.32 -10.24 -2.65
N ASN A 6 -7.95 -10.17 -3.92
CA ASN A 6 -7.04 -9.14 -4.39
C ASN A 6 -7.61 -7.76 -4.05
N LEU A 7 -6.75 -6.81 -3.72
CA LEU A 7 -7.17 -5.42 -3.54
C LEU A 7 -7.80 -4.89 -4.84
N PRO A 8 -8.84 -4.05 -4.76
CA PRO A 8 -9.42 -3.41 -5.94
C PRO A 8 -8.37 -2.68 -6.79
N LYS A 9 -8.55 -2.65 -8.11
CA LYS A 9 -7.59 -2.01 -9.04
C LYS A 9 -7.32 -0.55 -8.67
N ALA A 10 -8.36 0.21 -8.34
CA ALA A 10 -8.25 1.61 -7.90
C ALA A 10 -7.34 1.76 -6.67
N VAL A 11 -7.52 0.92 -5.65
CA VAL A 11 -6.67 0.89 -4.45
C VAL A 11 -5.22 0.59 -4.82
N THR A 12 -4.99 -0.43 -5.65
CA THR A 12 -3.61 -0.77 -6.06
C THR A 12 -2.96 0.29 -6.95
N ALA A 13 -3.74 1.11 -7.67
CA ALA A 13 -3.21 2.21 -8.47
C ALA A 13 -2.60 3.29 -7.59
N ILE A 14 -3.31 3.71 -6.53
CA ILE A 14 -2.83 4.70 -5.54
C ILE A 14 -1.52 4.22 -4.89
N LEU A 15 -1.49 2.97 -4.42
CA LEU A 15 -0.30 2.41 -3.76
C LEU A 15 0.90 2.27 -4.72
N ARG A 16 0.64 1.91 -5.98
CA ARG A 16 1.68 1.84 -7.02
C ARG A 16 2.20 3.21 -7.42
N GLU A 17 1.34 4.21 -7.46
CA GLU A 17 1.75 5.59 -7.75
C GLU A 17 2.68 6.11 -6.65
N TRP A 18 2.31 5.90 -5.38
CA TRP A 18 3.20 6.25 -4.27
C TRP A 18 4.55 5.53 -4.40
N LEU A 19 4.54 4.23 -4.71
CA LEU A 19 5.77 3.45 -4.89
C LEU A 19 6.62 3.97 -6.06
N ALA A 20 5.98 4.36 -7.17
CA ALA A 20 6.65 4.90 -8.34
C ALA A 20 7.31 6.27 -8.07
N ARG A 21 6.70 7.09 -7.20
CA ARG A 21 7.29 8.34 -6.70
C ARG A 21 8.46 8.10 -5.74
N HIS A 22 8.43 7.01 -4.98
CA HIS A 22 9.44 6.65 -3.97
C HIS A 22 10.39 5.53 -4.41
N LYS A 23 10.68 5.40 -5.71
CA LYS A 23 11.53 4.32 -6.26
C LYS A 23 12.93 4.23 -5.60
N LYS A 24 13.51 5.36 -5.21
CA LYS A 24 14.85 5.40 -4.57
C LYS A 24 14.81 4.88 -3.13
N HIS A 25 13.71 5.12 -2.41
CA HIS A 25 13.54 4.71 -1.02
C HIS A 25 12.08 4.29 -0.75
N PRO A 26 11.68 3.07 -1.14
CA PRO A 26 10.30 2.59 -1.11
C PRO A 26 9.87 2.10 0.30
N TYR A 27 10.01 2.99 1.29
CA TYR A 27 9.68 2.75 2.68
C TYR A 27 8.83 3.92 3.20
N PRO A 28 7.50 3.78 3.22
CA PRO A 28 6.64 4.86 3.68
C PRO A 28 6.82 5.08 5.19
N THR A 29 6.80 6.34 5.62
CA THR A 29 6.74 6.70 7.05
C THR A 29 5.38 6.34 7.65
N GLU A 30 5.23 6.43 8.98
CA GLU A 30 3.94 6.18 9.63
C GLU A 30 2.87 7.17 9.18
N GLU A 31 3.23 8.44 8.95
CA GLU A 31 2.34 9.48 8.43
C GLU A 31 1.89 9.15 7.00
N GLU A 32 2.81 8.70 6.15
CA GLU A 32 2.48 8.31 4.78
C GLU A 32 1.59 7.08 4.74
N LYS A 33 1.86 6.08 5.59
CA LYS A 33 0.98 4.91 5.76
C LYS A 33 -0.41 5.33 6.22
N ALA A 34 -0.51 6.26 7.17
CA ALA A 34 -1.79 6.78 7.64
C ALA A 34 -2.55 7.55 6.55
N SER A 35 -1.84 8.33 5.72
CA SER A 35 -2.44 9.00 4.57
C SER A 35 -2.98 8.00 3.55
N LEU A 36 -2.17 7.01 3.16
CA LEU A 36 -2.57 5.97 2.21
C LEU A 36 -3.72 5.11 2.75
N ALA A 37 -3.72 4.81 4.05
CA ALA A 37 -4.80 4.09 4.72
C ALA A 37 -6.13 4.84 4.62
N ARG A 38 -6.12 6.16 4.88
CA ARG A 38 -7.31 7.00 4.74
C ARG A 38 -7.81 7.06 3.29
N GLU A 39 -6.90 7.23 2.33
CA GLU A 39 -7.25 7.36 0.92
C GLU A 39 -7.79 6.06 0.31
N THR A 40 -7.20 4.92 0.69
CA THR A 40 -7.56 3.60 0.16
C THR A 40 -8.61 2.86 0.99
N ASN A 41 -9.01 3.42 2.12
CA ASN A 41 -9.85 2.78 3.13
C ASN A 41 -9.32 1.40 3.57
N LEU A 42 -7.99 1.29 3.70
CA LEU A 42 -7.30 0.10 4.18
C LEU A 42 -6.78 0.33 5.60
N THR A 43 -6.62 -0.77 6.34
CA THR A 43 -5.91 -0.72 7.62
C THR A 43 -4.41 -0.50 7.42
N LEU A 44 -3.73 0.13 8.39
CA LEU A 44 -2.27 0.29 8.39
C LEU A 44 -1.52 -1.03 8.18
N ASN A 45 -2.06 -2.13 8.73
CA ASN A 45 -1.48 -3.46 8.56
C ASN A 45 -1.61 -3.96 7.11
N GLN A 46 -2.73 -3.69 6.42
CA GLN A 46 -2.88 -4.02 5.00
C GLN A 46 -1.92 -3.20 4.13
N ILE A 47 -1.75 -1.91 4.42
CA ILE A 47 -0.77 -1.04 3.76
C ILE A 47 0.64 -1.58 3.94
N SER A 48 1.04 -1.86 5.18
CA SER A 48 2.38 -2.37 5.51
C SER A 48 2.66 -3.70 4.81
N ASN A 49 1.72 -4.65 4.85
CA ASN A 49 1.85 -5.93 4.17
C ASN A 49 1.90 -5.78 2.65
N TRP A 50 1.15 -4.84 2.08
CA TRP A 50 1.20 -4.56 0.65
C TRP A 50 2.57 -4.06 0.24
N PHE A 51 3.14 -3.07 0.94
CA PHE A 51 4.47 -2.54 0.64
C PHE A 51 5.60 -3.56 0.80
N ILE A 52 5.53 -4.41 1.82
CA ILE A 52 6.47 -5.52 1.98
C ILE A 52 6.46 -6.44 0.75
N ASN A 53 5.28 -6.80 0.27
CA ASN A 53 5.14 -7.68 -0.89
C ASN A 53 5.45 -6.96 -2.21
N ALA A 54 5.08 -5.69 -2.35
CA ALA A 54 5.30 -4.91 -3.56
C ALA A 54 6.77 -4.61 -3.81
N ARG A 55 7.58 -4.44 -2.76
CA ARG A 55 9.03 -4.21 -2.87
C ARG A 55 9.84 -5.49 -3.13
N ARG A 56 9.29 -6.65 -2.78
CA ARG A 56 9.89 -7.97 -3.08
C ARG A 56 9.64 -8.44 -4.51
N ARG A 57 8.75 -7.76 -5.24
CA ARG A 57 8.40 -8.02 -6.63
C ARG A 57 9.12 -7.04 -7.53
#